data_AF-A0A241WKQ8-F1
#
_entry.id   AF-A0A241WKQ8-F1
#
_cell.length_a   1.000
_cell.length_b   1.000
_cell.length_c   1.000
_cell.angle_alpha   90.00
_cell.angle_beta   90.00
_cell.angle_gamma   90.00
#
_symmetry.space_group_name_H-M   'P 1'
#
loop_
_entity.id
_entity.type
_entity.pdbx_description
1 polymer ?
#
loop_
_entity_poly.entity_id
_entity_poly.type
_entity_poly.pdbx_seq_one_letter_code
_entity_poly.pdbx_strand_id
1 'polypeptide(L)' 'MTSSELRVWNAYRKKYGSLNIGRRIEQSVGNLYSLYFNGKVDEDKRVDARIFMPHEEVPETTFEEERMKAIKKKSG' A
#
# COMPACT_ATOMS: atom_id res chain seq x y z
N MET A 1 26.24 -6.62 0.02
CA MET A 1 25.67 -5.36 -0.48
C MET A 1 26.67 -4.77 -1.47
N THR A 2 26.33 -4.78 -2.75
CA THR A 2 27.19 -4.25 -3.81
C THR A 2 27.23 -2.71 -3.77
N SER A 3 28.25 -2.10 -4.38
CA SER A 3 28.40 -0.64 -4.40
C SER A 3 27.22 0.09 -5.08
N SER A 4 26.52 -0.59 -5.99
CA SER A 4 25.28 -0.11 -6.62
C SER A 4 24.11 -0.09 -5.64
N GLU A 5 23.87 -1.19 -4.92
CA GLU A 5 22.82 -1.29 -3.89
C GLU A 5 23.00 -0.24 -2.79
N LEU A 6 24.24 0.00 -2.36
CA LEU A 6 24.58 1.05 -1.39
C LEU A 6 24.18 2.46 -1.88
N ARG A 7 24.35 2.73 -3.17
CA ARG A 7 24.02 4.02 -3.78
C ARG A 7 22.50 4.21 -3.85
N VAL A 8 21.77 3.17 -4.24
CA VAL A 8 20.31 3.17 -4.25
C VAL A 8 19.77 3.37 -2.83
N TRP A 9 20.35 2.67 -1.84
CA TRP A 9 19.96 2.79 -0.45
C TRP A 9 20.19 4.21 0.11
N ASN A 10 21.34 4.80 -0.16
CA ASN A 10 21.64 6.18 0.25
C ASN A 10 20.70 7.20 -0.42
N ALA A 11 20.41 7.03 -1.72
CA ALA A 11 19.45 7.88 -2.42
C ALA A 11 18.04 7.76 -1.82
N TYR A 12 17.61 6.53 -1.50
CA TYR A 12 16.34 6.26 -0.85
C TYR A 12 16.23 6.93 0.53
N ARG A 13 17.24 6.77 1.39
CA ARG A 13 17.29 7.44 2.70
C ARG A 13 17.32 8.96 2.61
N LYS A 14 18.03 9.52 1.62
CA LYS A 14 18.06 10.98 1.42
C LYS A 14 16.70 11.52 1.00
N LYS A 15 15.94 10.75 0.20
CA LYS A 15 14.61 11.15 -0.31
C LYS A 15 13.51 11.04 0.74
N TYR A 16 13.49 9.95 1.53
CA TYR A 16 12.36 9.66 2.43
C TYR A 16 12.72 9.69 3.94
N GLY A 17 14.01 9.83 4.27
CA GLY A 17 14.52 9.73 5.63
C GLY A 17 14.87 8.29 6.02
N SER A 18 15.40 8.11 7.23
CA SER A 18 15.84 6.79 7.73
C SER A 18 14.69 5.91 8.23
N LEU A 19 13.58 6.50 8.66
CA LEU A 19 12.49 5.79 9.35
C LEU A 19 11.13 5.93 8.66
N ASN A 20 10.98 6.80 7.66
CA ASN A 20 9.71 7.06 6.97
C ASN A 20 8.53 7.31 7.94
N ILE A 21 8.76 8.07 9.00
CA ILE A 21 7.80 8.18 10.12
C ILE A 21 6.46 8.78 9.67
N GLY A 22 6.47 9.85 8.87
CA GLY A 22 5.24 10.45 8.35
C GLY A 22 4.39 9.45 7.57
N ARG A 23 5.01 8.76 6.60
CA ARG A 23 4.37 7.70 5.81
C ARG A 23 3.80 6.57 6.67
N ARG A 24 4.52 6.16 7.72
CA ARG A 24 4.06 5.12 8.65
C ARG A 24 2.87 5.57 9.49
N ILE A 25 2.85 6.81 9.93
CA ILE A 25 1.72 7.38 10.67
C ILE A 25 0.50 7.44 9.77
N GLU A 26 0.63 8.01 8.57
CA GLU A 26 -0.46 8.09 7.59
C GLU A 26 -1.01 6.70 7.22
N GLN A 27 -0.13 5.73 6.96
CA GLN A 27 -0.54 4.36 6.69
C GLN A 27 -1.27 3.71 7.87
N SER A 28 -0.84 4.00 9.10
CA SER A 28 -1.49 3.49 10.32
C SER A 28 -2.88 4.11 10.50
N VAL A 29 -3.03 5.42 10.25
CA VAL A 29 -4.31 6.12 10.31
C VAL A 29 -5.26 5.65 9.20
N GLY A 30 -4.76 5.48 7.97
CA GLY A 30 -5.54 4.94 6.86
C GLY A 30 -6.03 3.51 7.12
N ASN A 31 -5.17 2.66 7.70
CA ASN A 31 -5.55 1.31 8.12
C ASN A 31 -6.65 1.32 9.19
N LEU A 32 -6.55 2.23 10.16
CA LEU A 32 -7.58 2.38 11.19
C LEU A 32 -8.92 2.82 10.59
N TYR A 33 -8.90 3.78 9.67
CA TYR A 33 -10.09 4.24 8.95
C TYR A 33 -10.72 3.15 8.09
N SER A 34 -9.89 2.41 7.35
CA SER A 34 -10.32 1.25 6.56
C SER A 34 -10.95 0.18 7.45
N LEU A 35 -10.34 -0.15 8.59
CA LEU A 35 -10.90 -1.11 9.55
C LEU A 35 -12.26 -0.65 10.09
N TYR A 36 -12.38 0.61 10.47
CA TYR A 36 -13.64 1.18 10.96
C TYR A 36 -14.74 1.16 9.90
N PHE A 37 -14.42 1.56 8.67
CA PHE A 37 -15.37 1.57 7.56
C PHE A 37 -15.77 0.15 7.16
N ASN A 38 -14.79 -0.76 7.03
CA ASN A 38 -14.98 -2.15 6.63
C ASN A 38 -15.76 -2.97 7.67
N GLY A 39 -15.77 -2.54 8.94
CA GLY A 39 -16.62 -3.13 9.98
C GLY A 39 -18.10 -2.77 9.84
N LYS A 40 -18.45 -1.80 8.99
CA LYS A 40 -19.82 -1.28 8.81
C LYS A 40 -20.42 -1.56 7.44
N VAL A 41 -19.65 -2.13 6.52
CA VAL A 41 -20.06 -2.40 5.15
C VAL A 41 -19.89 -3.87 4.81
N ASP A 42 -20.69 -4.33 3.84
CA ASP A 42 -20.58 -5.66 3.24
C ASP A 42 -19.20 -5.87 2.58
N GLU A 43 -18.78 -7.12 2.42
CA GLU A 43 -17.43 -7.45 1.91
C GLU A 43 -17.14 -6.87 0.52
N ASP A 44 -18.16 -6.72 -0.33
CA ASP A 44 -18.07 -6.15 -1.67
C ASP A 44 -17.80 -4.63 -1.68
N LYS A 45 -18.05 -3.95 -0.56
CA LYS A 45 -17.89 -2.49 -0.40
C LYS A 45 -16.68 -2.11 0.45
N ARG A 46 -15.88 -3.09 0.88
CA ARG A 46 -14.68 -2.83 1.69
C ARG A 46 -13.67 -2.00 0.91
N VAL A 47 -13.09 -1.02 1.59
CA VAL A 47 -12.12 -0.08 1.03
C VAL A 47 -10.72 -0.35 1.58
N ASP A 48 -9.72 -0.14 0.74
CA ASP A 48 -8.31 -0.21 1.11
C ASP A 48 -7.87 1.10 1.79
N ALA A 49 -6.96 1.00 2.77
CA ALA A 49 -6.39 2.13 3.48
C ALA A 49 -5.74 3.18 2.58
N ARG A 50 -5.21 2.77 1.42
CA ARG A 50 -4.56 3.63 0.42
C ARG A 50 -5.52 4.65 -0.21
N ILE A 51 -6.83 4.42 -0.14
CA ILE A 51 -7.83 5.41 -0.61
C ILE A 51 -7.75 6.71 0.21
N PHE A 52 -7.27 6.64 1.47
CA PHE A 52 -7.06 7.80 2.33
C PHE A 52 -5.68 8.47 2.13
N MET A 53 -4.86 7.97 1.21
CA MET A 53 -3.50 8.46 0.91
C MET A 53 -3.37 8.83 -0.57
N PRO A 54 -4.12 9.82 -1.09
CA PRO A 54 -4.22 10.11 -2.52
C PRO A 54 -2.93 10.62 -3.17
N HIS A 55 -1.95 11.02 -2.36
CA HIS A 55 -0.65 11.50 -2.82
C HIS A 55 0.40 10.37 -2.94
N GLU A 56 0.10 9.17 -2.45
CA GLU A 56 0.94 7.99 -2.69
C GLU A 56 0.57 7.36 -4.02
N GLU A 57 1.56 7.11 -4.87
CA GLU A 57 1.37 6.28 -6.06
C GLU A 57 1.11 4.84 -5.62
N VAL A 58 -0.07 4.31 -5.97
CA VAL A 58 -0.37 2.90 -5.75
C VAL A 58 0.48 2.10 -6.74
N PRO A 59 1.27 1.11 -6.27
CA PRO A 59 2.05 0.30 -7.18
C PRO A 59 1.12 -0.38 -8.19
N GLU A 60 1.41 -0.20 -9.47
CA GLU A 60 0.68 -0.86 -10.55
C GLU A 60 0.80 -2.37 -10.34
N THR A 61 -0.34 -3.04 -10.24
CA THR A 61 -0.35 -4.49 -10.14
C THR A 61 0.08 -5.09 -11.47
N THR A 62 0.89 -6.14 -11.41
CA THR A 62 1.21 -6.92 -12.60
C THR A 62 -0.04 -7.63 -13.13
N PHE A 63 -0.06 -7.92 -14.43
CA PHE A 63 -1.17 -8.64 -15.06
C PHE A 63 -1.52 -9.95 -14.34
N GLU A 64 -0.52 -10.68 -13.86
CA GLU A 64 -0.70 -11.91 -13.12
C GLU A 64 -1.45 -11.69 -11.79
N GLU A 65 -1.12 -10.64 -11.04
CA GLU A 65 -1.79 -10.29 -9.79
C GLU A 65 -3.24 -9.89 -10.00
N GLU A 66 -3.54 -9.16 -11.08
CA GLU A 66 -4.91 -8.80 -11.46
C GLU A 66 -5.72 -10.02 -11.87
N ARG A 67 -5.12 -10.93 -12.67
CA ARG A 67 -5.74 -12.19 -13.05
C ARG A 67 -6.07 -13.05 -11.85
N MET A 68 -5.16 -13.15 -10.87
CA MET A 68 -5.39 -13.92 -9.64
C MET A 68 -6.52 -13.33 -8.79
N LYS A 69 -6.61 -12.00 -8.67
CA LYS A 69 -7.75 -11.33 -8.01
C LYS A 69 -9.07 -11.63 -8.70
N ALA A 70 -9.10 -11.62 -10.03
CA ALA A 70 -10.29 -11.92 -10.81
C ALA A 70 -10.74 -13.40 -10.69
N ILE A 71 -9.80 -14.34 -10.61
CA ILE A 71 -10.10 -15.76 -10.37
C ILE A 71 -10.71 -15.93 -8.98
N LYS A 72 -10.10 -15.33 -7.95
CA LYS A 72 -10.61 -15.39 -6.57
C LYS A 72 -12.03 -14.83 -6.44
N LYS A 73 -12.36 -13.78 -7.20
CA LYS A 73 -13.71 -13.18 -7.24
C LYS A 73 -14.76 -14.07 -7.93
N LYS A 74 -14.35 -14.98 -8.82
CA LYS A 74 -15.26 -15.93 -9.51
C LYS A 74 -15.46 -17.24 -8.74
N SER A 75 -14.57 -17.55 -7.81
CA SER A 75 -14.59 -18.81 -7.03
C SER A 75 -15.33 -18.71 -5.70
N GLY A 76 -15.81 -17.52 -5.31
CA GLY A 76 -16.72 -17.31 -4.18
C GLY A 76 -18.10 -16.92 -4.68
#